data_AF-X1IRC2-F1
#
_entry.id   AF-X1IRC2-F1
#
_cell.length_a   1.000
_cell.length_b   1.000
_cell.length_c   1.000
_cell.angle_alpha   90.00
_cell.angle_beta   90.00
_cell.angle_gamma   90.00
#
_symmetry.space_group_name_H-M   'P 1'
#
loop_
_entity.id
_entity.type
_entity.pdbx_description
1 polymer ?
#
loop_
_entity_poly.entity_id
_entity_poly.type
_entity_poly.pdbx_seq_one_letter_code
_entity_poly.pdbx_strand_id
1 'polypeptide(L)' 'VLDPMMGAGTTLLVAKKLNRYACGYELSQEYCQLARERMKQQVLL' A
#
# COMPACT_ATOMS: atom_id res chain seq x y z
N VAL A 1 0.05 -2.40 10.93
CA VAL A 1 0.06 -0.94 10.69
C VAL A 1 -1.24 -0.57 10.02
N LEU A 2 -2.05 0.27 10.65
CA LEU A 2 -3.29 0.78 10.06
C LEU A 2 -3.04 2.19 9.54
N ASP A 3 -3.40 2.45 8.28
CA ASP A 3 -3.35 3.78 7.68
C ASP A 3 -4.71 4.18 7.11
N PRO A 4 -5.50 5.01 7.83
CA PRO A 4 -6.86 5.40 7.43
C PRO A 4 -6.92 6.47 6.33
N MET A 5 -5.76 7.01 5.90
CA MET A 5 -5.65 7.97 4.80
C MET A 5 -4.45 7.58 3.95
N MET A 6 -4.49 6.34 3.42
CA MET A 6 -3.29 5.72 2.86
C MET A 6 -2.72 6.44 1.63
N GLY A 7 -3.52 7.27 0.94
CA GLY A 7 -3.11 7.97 -0.27
C GLY A 7 -2.45 7.01 -1.27
N ALA A 8 -1.23 7.35 -1.71
CA ALA A 8 -0.46 6.53 -2.64
C ALA A 8 0.17 5.24 -2.04
N GLY A 9 -0.17 4.88 -0.80
CA GLY A 9 0.19 3.61 -0.16
C GLY A 9 1.58 3.55 0.47
N THR A 10 2.25 4.69 0.72
CA THR A 10 3.65 4.71 1.21
C THR A 10 3.81 3.98 2.55
N THR A 11 2.89 4.18 3.50
CA THR A 11 2.91 3.52 4.81
C THR A 11 2.82 2.01 4.68
N LEU A 12 1.92 1.51 3.83
CA LEU A 12 1.77 0.07 3.58
C LEU A 12 3.03 -0.50 2.91
N LEU A 13 3.68 0.25 2.02
CA LEU A 13 4.85 -0.20 1.28
C LEU A 13 6.04 -0.36 2.22
N VAL A 14 6.24 0.62 3.11
CA VAL A 14 7.27 0.56 4.15
C VAL A 14 6.96 -0.57 5.14
N ALA A 15 5.70 -0.74 5.55
CA ALA A 15 5.32 -1.84 6.41
C ALA A 15 5.61 -3.21 5.78
N LYS A 16 5.31 -3.40 4.48
CA LYS A 16 5.67 -4.61 3.72
C LYS A 16 7.18 -4.85 3.73
N LYS A 17 7.99 -3.82 3.45
CA LYS A 17 9.47 -3.89 3.46
C LYS A 17 10.04 -4.24 4.84
N LEU A 18 9.38 -3.79 5.91
CA LEU A 18 9.76 -4.09 7.29
C LEU A 18 9.12 -5.38 7.82
N ASN A 19 8.54 -6.20 6.94
CA ASN A 19 7.88 -7.46 7.28
C ASN A 19 6.77 -7.31 8.36
N ARG A 20 5.98 -6.24 8.25
CA ARG A 20 4.84 -5.96 9.12
C ARG A 20 3.54 -6.13 8.35
N TYR A 21 2.53 -6.68 9.02
CA TYR A 21 1.17 -6.64 8.50
C TYR A 21 0.67 -5.20 8.42
N ALA A 22 0.00 -4.85 7.32
CA ALA A 22 -0.57 -3.54 7.12
C ALA A 22 -1.95 -3.62 6.46
N CYS A 23 -2.80 -2.65 6.79
CA CYS A 23 -4.09 -2.41 6.18
C CYS A 23 -4.30 -0.91 6.09
N GLY A 24 -4.99 -0.44 5.06
CA GLY A 24 -5.31 0.96 4.90
C GLY A 24 -6.46 1.16 3.95
N TYR A 25 -7.10 2.33 4.06
CA TYR A 25 -8.21 2.73 3.21
C TYR A 25 -8.03 4.18 2.77
N GLU A 26 -8.62 4.49 1.63
CA GLU A 26 -8.54 5.79 0.96
C GLU A 26 -9.85 6.00 0.19
N LEU A 27 -10.37 7.22 0.19
CA LEU A 27 -11.62 7.57 -0.49
C LEU A 27 -11.39 7.82 -1.98
N SER A 28 -10.23 8.39 -2.35
CA SER A 28 -9.88 8.60 -3.75
C SER A 28 -9.63 7.28 -4.46
N GLN A 29 -10.46 7.01 -5.48
CA GLN A 29 -10.31 5.81 -6.30
C GLN A 29 -8.99 5.81 -7.09
N GLU A 30 -8.52 6.99 -7.52
CA GLU A 30 -7.23 7.15 -8.21
C GLU A 30 -6.07 6.74 -7.30
N TYR A 31 -6.08 7.18 -6.03
CA TYR A 31 -5.06 6.79 -5.07
C TYR A 31 -5.15 5.31 -4.69
N CYS A 32 -6.36 4.75 -4.58
CA CYS A 32 -6.54 3.31 -4.41
C CYS A 32 -5.91 2.49 -5.55
N GLN A 33 -6.10 2.92 -6.81
CA GLN A 33 -5.50 2.26 -7.97
C GLN A 33 -3.97 2.37 -7.93
N LEU A 34 -3.44 3.57 -7.68
CA LEU A 34 -2.00 3.79 -7.56
C LEU A 34 -1.37 2.94 -6.45
N ALA A 35 -1.99 2.89 -5.28
CA ALA A 35 -1.54 2.06 -4.17
C ALA A 35 -1.55 0.57 -4.55
N ARG A 36 -2.61 0.10 -5.22
CA ARG A 36 -2.70 -1.30 -5.70
C ARG A 36 -1.56 -1.65 -6.66
N GLU A 37 -1.30 -0.81 -7.66
CA GLU A 37 -0.20 -1.03 -8.61
C GLU A 37 1.16 -1.10 -7.90
N ARG A 38 1.39 -0.25 -6.91
CA ARG A 38 2.63 -0.26 -6.10
C ARG A 38 2.77 -1.48 -5.19
N MET A 39 1.66 -2.09 -4.76
CA MET A 39 1.67 -3.27 -3.88
C MET A 39 1.81 -4.61 -4.62
N LYS A 40 1.61 -4.62 -5.94
CA LYS A 40 1.74 -5.83 -6.77
C LYS A 40 3.09 -6.48 -6.53
N GLN A 41 3.08 -7.81 -6.56
CA GLN A 41 4.29 -8.62 -6.52
C GLN A 41 5.20 -8.17 -7.66
N GLN A 42 6.42 -7.73 -7.34
CA GLN A 42 7.45 -7.52 -8.34
C GLN A 42 8.05 -8.88 -8.74
N VAL A 43 8.67 -8.95 -9.91
CA VAL A 43 9.16 -10.19 -10.54
C VAL A 43 9.82 -11.13 -9.53
N LEU A 44 9.32 -12.38 -9.45
CA LEU A 44 10.09 -13.48 -8.87
C LEU A 44 11.11 -13.90 -9.94
N LEU A 45 12.40 -13.76 -9.62
CA LEU A 45 13.50 -14.39 -10.37
C LEU A 45 13.76 -15.79 -9.81
#